data_AF-A0A959R155-F1
#
_entry.id   AF-A0A959R155-F1
#
_cell.length_a   1.000
_cell.length_b   1.000
_cell.length_c   1.000
_cell.angle_alpha   90.00
_cell.angle_beta   90.00
_cell.angle_gamma   90.00
#
_symmetry.space_group_name_H-M   'P 1'
#
loop_
_entity.id
_entity.type
_entity.pdbx_description
1 polymer ?
#
loop_
_entity_poly.entity_id
_entity_poly.type
_entity_poly.pdbx_seq_one_letter_code
_entity_poly.pdbx_strand_id
1 'polypeptide(L)'
;MSYENFPGKELHPEPASMQQPGKWRNYLTAGLIIALLGTWAYIIWDKSKAREIIQKKDIVIGTTSAQRDQLQKELEDATMRYDMIKTSNANMLHSKDSTIARRDREIAEKKERIQQLLSKVDATQEELAQAKGLITSLNADINGYKNRVEKLEAEKVALTKEKNIVIQERNKVLKDLDSANNVIAQKENVIDVASTLSASNFSIQGINEKSNGKEKETNVAKRVDKLRISFDLDENRVAQSGIKDIYVCITAPDGKELTEEKLGSGKFSTRNGEIKNYTQKIDVNYVQGKRQTLSIDWKQNTNFSIGDYKIEVYNNGFKIGEGVRSLKKGGLFS
;
A
#
# COMPACT_ATOMS: atom_id res chain seq x y z
N MET A 1 105.68 -109.03 54.46
CA MET A 1 104.99 -110.05 55.29
C MET A 1 103.55 -109.57 55.51
N SER A 2 102.61 -110.46 55.83
CA SER A 2 101.26 -110.14 56.37
C SER A 2 100.28 -109.44 55.38
N TYR A 3 98.94 -109.67 55.35
CA TYR A 3 97.90 -109.80 56.40
C TYR A 3 97.72 -108.48 57.20
N GLU A 4 96.55 -107.98 57.66
CA GLU A 4 95.16 -108.50 57.85
C GLU A 4 94.18 -107.27 58.07
N ASN A 5 92.85 -107.26 58.36
CA ASN A 5 91.73 -108.21 58.57
C ASN A 5 90.32 -107.50 58.32
N PHE A 6 89.22 -108.07 58.84
CA PHE A 6 87.76 -107.75 58.81
C PHE A 6 87.29 -106.64 59.84
N PRO A 7 85.98 -106.28 60.02
CA PRO A 7 84.90 -105.99 59.04
C PRO A 7 83.84 -104.87 59.42
N GLY A 8 83.11 -104.34 58.40
CA GLY A 8 81.63 -104.27 58.32
C GLY A 8 80.72 -103.41 59.25
N LYS A 9 79.96 -102.46 58.66
CA LYS A 9 78.52 -102.18 58.96
C LYS A 9 77.81 -101.36 57.85
N GLU A 10 76.49 -101.44 57.77
CA GLU A 10 75.62 -100.84 56.71
C GLU A 10 74.79 -99.63 57.19
N LEU A 11 74.30 -98.80 56.26
CA LEU A 11 73.07 -97.96 56.34
C LEU A 11 72.71 -97.35 54.95
N HIS A 12 71.43 -97.03 54.70
CA HIS A 12 70.85 -96.60 53.40
C HIS A 12 70.57 -95.05 53.32
N PRO A 13 69.87 -94.46 52.30
CA PRO A 13 70.42 -94.13 50.97
C PRO A 13 70.03 -92.72 50.38
N GLU A 14 70.76 -92.28 49.32
CA GLU A 14 70.32 -91.44 48.15
C GLU A 14 69.56 -90.07 48.29
N PRO A 15 69.51 -89.20 47.24
CA PRO A 15 70.62 -88.67 46.41
C PRO A 15 70.47 -87.15 46.03
N ALA A 16 71.46 -86.55 45.33
CA ALA A 16 71.26 -85.85 44.02
C ALA A 16 72.39 -84.88 43.56
N SER A 17 73.13 -85.29 42.51
CA SER A 17 73.67 -84.48 41.38
C SER A 17 74.70 -83.33 41.56
N MET A 18 75.78 -83.37 40.76
CA MET A 18 76.17 -82.36 39.73
C MET A 18 77.40 -82.85 38.91
N GLN A 19 77.57 -82.38 37.66
CA GLN A 19 78.73 -82.68 36.78
C GLN A 19 79.16 -81.46 35.94
N GLN A 20 80.42 -81.41 35.48
CA GLN A 20 81.01 -80.30 34.70
C GLN A 20 81.62 -80.72 33.33
N PRO A 21 81.86 -79.79 32.38
CA PRO A 21 81.89 -80.09 30.94
C PRO A 21 83.26 -80.03 30.24
N GLY A 22 83.29 -80.49 28.97
CA GLY A 22 84.40 -80.28 28.02
C GLY A 22 84.28 -79.03 27.14
N LYS A 23 85.41 -78.65 26.50
CA LYS A 23 85.66 -77.34 25.85
C LYS A 23 84.65 -76.91 24.77
N TRP A 24 83.99 -77.83 24.07
CA TRP A 24 82.95 -77.50 23.07
C TRP A 24 81.79 -76.68 23.68
N ARG A 25 81.44 -76.95 24.95
CA ARG A 25 80.37 -76.21 25.64
C ARG A 25 80.69 -74.72 25.81
N ASN A 26 81.97 -74.34 25.85
CA ASN A 26 82.39 -72.94 26.00
C ASN A 26 82.27 -72.14 24.70
N TYR A 27 82.47 -72.77 23.54
CA TYR A 27 82.19 -72.13 22.25
C TYR A 27 80.68 -72.01 21.99
N LEU A 28 79.89 -73.01 22.40
CA LEU A 28 78.43 -72.91 22.38
C LEU A 28 77.90 -71.79 23.29
N THR A 29 78.41 -71.64 24.53
CA THR A 29 77.99 -70.53 25.40
C THR A 29 78.45 -69.18 24.88
N ALA A 30 79.65 -69.06 24.30
CA ALA A 30 80.09 -67.81 23.65
C ALA A 30 79.18 -67.43 22.47
N GLY A 31 78.83 -68.39 21.60
CA GLY A 31 77.88 -68.17 20.50
C GLY A 31 76.48 -67.77 20.98
N LEU A 32 75.98 -68.44 22.03
CA LEU A 32 74.71 -68.08 22.68
C LEU A 32 74.74 -66.67 23.26
N ILE A 33 75.82 -66.26 23.94
CA ILE A 33 75.98 -64.92 24.50
C ILE A 33 75.97 -63.87 23.38
N ILE A 34 76.67 -64.11 22.26
CA ILE A 34 76.68 -63.19 21.11
C ILE A 34 75.28 -63.08 20.48
N ALA A 35 74.56 -64.19 20.30
CA ALA A 35 73.19 -64.18 19.79
C ALA A 35 72.21 -63.45 20.73
N LEU A 36 72.37 -63.63 22.04
CA LEU A 36 71.54 -62.99 23.07
C LEU A 36 71.81 -61.48 23.13
N LEU A 37 73.09 -61.06 23.06
CA LEU A 37 73.48 -59.65 22.95
C LEU A 37 72.97 -59.00 21.65
N GLY A 38 73.06 -59.70 20.51
CA GLY A 38 72.49 -59.23 19.24
C GLY A 38 70.97 -59.06 19.31
N THR A 39 70.27 -59.98 20.01
CA THR A 39 68.83 -59.89 20.26
C THR A 39 68.49 -58.70 21.15
N TRP A 40 69.28 -58.43 22.20
CA TRP A 40 69.12 -57.23 23.05
C TRP A 40 69.39 -55.93 22.29
N ALA A 41 70.43 -55.87 21.46
CA ALA A 41 70.71 -54.71 20.61
C ALA A 41 69.57 -54.44 19.62
N TYR A 42 69.01 -55.49 19.00
CA TYR A 42 67.84 -55.39 18.14
C TYR A 42 66.61 -54.87 18.91
N ILE A 43 66.31 -55.43 20.09
CA ILE A 43 65.19 -54.99 20.95
C ILE A 43 65.36 -53.52 21.36
N ILE A 44 66.58 -53.07 21.70
CA ILE A 44 66.85 -51.67 22.06
C ILE A 44 66.64 -50.74 20.86
N TRP A 45 67.10 -51.13 19.67
CA TRP A 45 66.94 -50.37 18.43
C TRP A 45 65.48 -50.28 17.97
N ASP A 46 64.75 -51.39 17.96
CA ASP A 46 63.32 -51.45 17.67
C ASP A 46 62.52 -50.60 18.67
N LYS A 47 62.80 -50.73 19.97
CA LYS A 47 62.16 -49.94 21.04
C LYS A 47 62.53 -48.45 20.98
N SER A 48 63.68 -48.08 20.40
CA SER A 48 64.03 -46.68 20.14
C SER A 48 63.24 -46.10 18.97
N LYS A 49 63.10 -46.84 17.85
CA LYS A 49 62.24 -46.48 16.73
C LYS A 49 60.77 -46.39 17.14
N ALA A 50 60.29 -47.34 17.94
CA ALA A 50 58.94 -47.32 18.50
C ALA A 50 58.70 -46.05 19.34
N ARG A 51 59.65 -45.65 20.19
CA ARG A 51 59.59 -44.38 20.94
C ARG A 51 59.57 -43.15 20.02
N GLU A 52 60.38 -43.13 18.97
CA GLU A 52 60.42 -42.02 18.01
C GLU A 52 59.08 -41.89 17.24
N ILE A 53 58.49 -43.03 16.83
CA ILE A 53 57.18 -43.09 16.17
C ILE A 53 56.07 -42.64 17.14
N ILE A 54 56.12 -43.05 18.41
CA ILE A 54 55.17 -42.62 19.44
C ILE A 54 55.28 -41.10 19.65
N GLN A 55 56.48 -40.56 19.89
CA GLN A 55 56.67 -39.12 20.05
C GLN A 55 56.19 -38.30 18.84
N LYS A 56 56.42 -38.78 17.61
CA LYS A 56 55.89 -38.15 16.39
C LYS A 56 54.35 -38.20 16.35
N LYS A 57 53.73 -39.29 16.77
CA LYS A 57 52.27 -39.39 16.89
C LYS A 57 51.73 -38.46 17.98
N ASP A 58 52.35 -38.40 19.15
CA ASP A 58 51.92 -37.53 20.27
C ASP A 58 51.97 -36.05 19.88
N ILE A 59 53.02 -35.62 19.17
CA ILE A 59 53.15 -34.26 18.64
C ILE A 59 52.07 -33.95 17.59
N VAL A 60 51.78 -34.89 16.67
CA VAL A 60 50.70 -34.73 15.69
C VAL A 60 49.34 -34.67 16.38
N ILE A 61 49.05 -35.55 17.33
CA ILE A 61 47.78 -35.56 18.08
C ILE A 61 47.59 -34.24 18.86
N GLY A 62 48.63 -33.76 19.54
CA GLY A 62 48.59 -32.49 20.28
C GLY A 62 48.35 -31.27 19.39
N THR A 63 49.03 -31.22 18.23
CA THR A 63 48.85 -30.11 17.27
C THR A 63 47.51 -30.16 16.54
N THR A 64 47.03 -31.36 16.18
CA THR A 64 45.69 -31.60 15.61
C THR A 64 44.59 -31.22 16.60
N SER A 65 44.70 -31.58 17.89
CA SER A 65 43.73 -31.16 18.91
C SER A 65 43.69 -29.64 19.05
N ALA A 66 44.85 -28.98 19.18
CA ALA A 66 44.91 -27.52 19.30
C ALA A 66 44.29 -26.81 18.08
N GLN A 67 44.51 -27.33 16.86
CA GLN A 67 43.86 -26.82 15.65
C GLN A 67 42.35 -27.05 15.65
N ARG A 68 41.87 -28.25 16.03
CA ARG A 68 40.45 -28.56 16.17
C ARG A 68 39.76 -27.61 17.16
N ASP A 69 40.38 -27.38 18.31
CA ASP A 69 39.82 -26.57 19.40
C ASP A 69 39.79 -25.08 19.02
N GLN A 70 40.77 -24.60 18.24
CA GLN A 70 40.70 -23.29 17.58
C GLN A 70 39.54 -23.21 16.58
N LEU A 71 39.38 -24.19 15.69
CA LEU A 71 38.33 -24.20 14.68
C LEU A 71 36.92 -24.31 15.30
N GLN A 72 36.78 -25.01 16.44
CA GLN A 72 35.54 -25.02 17.23
C GLN A 72 35.20 -23.62 17.74
N LYS A 73 36.19 -22.87 18.25
CA LYS A 73 36.02 -21.48 18.69
C LYS A 73 35.68 -20.53 17.54
N GLU A 74 36.30 -20.70 16.37
CA GLU A 74 35.99 -19.92 15.16
C GLU A 74 34.56 -20.19 14.63
N LEU A 75 34.08 -21.44 14.75
CA LEU A 75 32.71 -21.82 14.43
C LEU A 75 31.69 -21.22 15.41
N GLU A 76 32.00 -21.23 16.71
CA GLU A 76 31.11 -20.70 17.75
C GLU A 76 30.98 -19.17 17.64
N ASP A 77 32.09 -18.46 17.41
CA ASP A 77 32.06 -17.01 17.16
C ASP A 77 31.30 -16.66 15.86
N ALA A 78 31.50 -17.42 14.78
CA ALA A 78 30.71 -17.26 13.56
C ALA A 78 29.20 -17.50 13.82
N THR A 79 28.87 -18.53 14.60
CA THR A 79 27.50 -18.86 15.00
C THR A 79 26.86 -17.73 15.79
N MET A 80 27.50 -17.26 16.88
CA MET A 80 27.01 -16.14 17.69
C MET A 80 26.80 -14.87 16.86
N ARG A 81 27.72 -14.56 15.93
CA ARG A 81 27.57 -13.41 15.02
C ARG A 81 26.34 -13.54 14.11
N TYR A 82 26.08 -14.71 13.54
CA TYR A 82 24.87 -14.99 12.76
C TYR A 82 23.59 -14.89 13.58
N ASP A 83 23.54 -15.57 14.74
CA ASP A 83 22.35 -15.58 15.60
C ASP A 83 22.04 -14.19 16.17
N MET A 84 23.05 -13.35 16.43
CA MET A 84 22.88 -11.94 16.77
C MET A 84 22.26 -11.12 15.63
N ILE A 85 22.77 -11.25 14.40
CA ILE A 85 22.20 -10.57 13.21
C ILE A 85 20.73 -10.99 13.02
N LYS A 86 20.46 -12.30 13.13
CA LYS A 86 19.12 -12.87 12.95
C LYS A 86 18.14 -12.40 14.02
N THR A 87 18.56 -12.37 15.28
CA THR A 87 17.73 -11.94 16.42
C THR A 87 17.48 -10.44 16.38
N SER A 88 18.51 -9.62 16.11
CA SER A 88 18.38 -8.16 15.96
C SER A 88 17.44 -7.75 14.83
N ASN A 89 17.21 -8.65 13.87
CA ASN A 89 16.35 -8.44 12.70
C ASN A 89 15.16 -9.43 12.67
N ALA A 90 14.71 -9.92 13.83
CA ALA A 90 13.59 -10.87 13.92
C ALA A 90 12.29 -10.33 13.29
N ASN A 91 12.03 -9.02 13.39
CA ASN A 91 10.91 -8.36 12.71
C ASN A 91 10.99 -8.46 11.17
N MET A 92 12.19 -8.69 10.64
CA MET A 92 12.49 -8.87 9.22
C MET A 92 12.51 -10.36 8.80
N LEU A 93 12.44 -11.30 9.74
CA LEU A 93 12.35 -12.75 9.49
C LEU A 93 11.02 -13.14 8.80
N HIS A 94 10.02 -12.28 8.87
CA HIS A 94 8.77 -12.39 8.10
C HIS A 94 8.89 -11.93 6.63
N SER A 95 10.05 -11.42 6.20
CA SER A 95 10.27 -11.08 4.79
C SER A 95 10.36 -12.35 3.93
N LYS A 96 9.57 -12.38 2.84
CA LYS A 96 9.61 -13.47 1.85
C LYS A 96 10.80 -13.34 0.88
N ASP A 97 11.95 -12.82 1.33
CA ASP A 97 13.15 -12.71 0.51
C ASP A 97 13.76 -14.11 0.32
N SER A 98 13.66 -14.63 -0.90
CA SER A 98 14.15 -15.97 -1.27
C SER A 98 15.67 -16.10 -1.21
N THR A 99 16.41 -14.99 -1.19
CA THR A 99 17.87 -14.98 -0.99
C THR A 99 18.20 -15.12 0.50
N ILE A 100 17.51 -14.38 1.39
CA ILE A 100 17.64 -14.56 2.85
C ILE A 100 17.31 -16.01 3.24
N ALA A 101 16.17 -16.53 2.77
CA ALA A 101 15.75 -17.91 3.04
C ALA A 101 16.68 -19.00 2.45
N ARG A 102 17.45 -18.68 1.40
CA ARG A 102 18.51 -19.55 0.87
C ARG A 102 19.78 -19.48 1.72
N ARG A 103 20.23 -18.28 2.05
CA ARG A 103 21.43 -18.06 2.89
C ARG A 103 21.29 -18.68 4.28
N ASP A 104 20.10 -18.59 4.88
CA ASP A 104 19.73 -19.29 6.12
C ASP A 104 20.06 -20.80 6.08
N ARG A 105 19.79 -21.46 4.94
CA ARG A 105 20.05 -22.91 4.74
C ARG A 105 21.53 -23.18 4.49
N GLU A 106 22.16 -22.41 3.59
CA GLU A 106 23.59 -22.54 3.28
C GLU A 106 24.46 -22.37 4.54
N ILE A 107 24.07 -21.48 5.46
CA ILE A 107 24.70 -21.28 6.77
C ILE A 107 24.45 -22.47 7.70
N ALA A 108 23.22 -23.00 7.76
CA ALA A 108 22.89 -24.16 8.59
C ALA A 108 23.59 -25.45 8.13
N GLU A 109 23.56 -25.75 6.83
CA GLU A 109 24.22 -26.91 6.21
C GLU A 109 25.74 -26.87 6.45
N LYS A 110 26.37 -25.68 6.33
CA LYS A 110 27.79 -25.50 6.63
C LYS A 110 28.10 -25.65 8.12
N LYS A 111 27.27 -25.06 9.01
CA LYS A 111 27.42 -25.22 10.47
C LYS A 111 27.39 -26.70 10.86
N GLU A 112 26.39 -27.45 10.39
CA GLU A 112 26.29 -28.89 10.65
C GLU A 112 27.51 -29.64 10.09
N ARG A 113 27.91 -29.38 8.84
CA ARG A 113 29.05 -30.07 8.22
C ARG A 113 30.38 -29.79 8.93
N ILE A 114 30.58 -28.58 9.47
CA ILE A 114 31.75 -28.26 10.27
C ILE A 114 31.69 -29.00 11.62
N GLN A 115 30.51 -29.05 12.28
CA GLN A 115 30.32 -29.83 13.52
C GLN A 115 30.60 -31.32 13.32
N GLN A 116 30.18 -31.92 12.18
CA GLN A 116 30.47 -33.31 11.83
C GLN A 116 31.98 -33.59 11.67
N LEU A 117 32.78 -32.62 11.24
CA LEU A 117 34.23 -32.75 11.10
C LEU A 117 34.95 -32.52 12.44
N LEU A 118 34.55 -31.50 13.19
CA LEU A 118 35.20 -31.10 14.45
C LEU A 118 34.76 -31.90 15.69
N SER A 119 33.75 -32.77 15.57
CA SER A 119 33.32 -33.69 16.64
C SER A 119 34.16 -34.97 16.71
N LYS A 120 34.96 -35.29 15.67
CA LYS A 120 35.90 -36.41 15.68
C LYS A 120 37.06 -36.13 16.65
N VAL A 121 37.44 -37.15 17.41
CA VAL A 121 38.59 -37.09 18.33
C VAL A 121 39.90 -37.33 17.59
N ASP A 122 39.84 -38.08 16.48
CA ASP A 122 40.91 -38.53 15.60
C ASP A 122 40.89 -37.85 14.22
N ALA A 123 40.27 -36.67 14.12
CA ALA A 123 40.13 -35.90 12.88
C ALA A 123 41.47 -35.76 12.12
N THR A 124 41.48 -36.06 10.82
CA THR A 124 42.73 -35.97 10.02
C THR A 124 43.09 -34.52 9.69
N GLN A 125 44.33 -34.29 9.26
CA GLN A 125 44.79 -32.95 8.89
C GLN A 125 44.04 -32.41 7.65
N GLU A 126 43.60 -33.30 6.76
CA GLU A 126 42.73 -33.01 5.62
C GLU A 126 41.31 -32.63 6.06
N GLU A 127 40.78 -33.28 7.10
CA GLU A 127 39.46 -32.96 7.66
C GLU A 127 39.45 -31.61 8.39
N LEU A 128 40.52 -31.28 9.12
CA LEU A 128 40.70 -29.95 9.70
C LEU A 128 40.90 -28.87 8.62
N ALA A 129 41.62 -29.18 7.54
CA ALA A 129 41.74 -28.28 6.39
C ALA A 129 40.37 -28.05 5.70
N GLN A 130 39.55 -29.10 5.53
CA GLN A 130 38.18 -28.98 5.03
C GLN A 130 37.31 -28.14 5.97
N ALA A 131 37.36 -28.39 7.28
CA ALA A 131 36.62 -27.60 8.28
C ALA A 131 37.00 -26.12 8.25
N LYS A 132 38.30 -25.80 8.15
CA LYS A 132 38.80 -24.42 8.00
C LYS A 132 38.32 -23.74 6.70
N GLY A 133 38.31 -24.48 5.58
CA GLY A 133 37.74 -23.99 4.32
C GLY A 133 36.24 -23.70 4.41
N LEU A 134 35.49 -24.58 5.09
CA LEU A 134 34.07 -24.41 5.34
C LEU A 134 33.79 -23.24 6.30
N ILE A 135 34.58 -23.04 7.37
CA ILE A 135 34.50 -21.88 8.26
C ILE A 135 34.77 -20.57 7.50
N THR A 136 35.72 -20.58 6.56
CA THR A 136 36.00 -19.44 5.68
C THR A 136 34.79 -19.11 4.80
N SER A 137 34.16 -20.12 4.20
CA SER A 137 32.93 -19.95 3.40
C SER A 137 31.73 -19.52 4.24
N LEU A 138 31.56 -20.08 5.44
CA LEU A 138 30.51 -19.72 6.40
C LEU A 138 30.61 -18.24 6.81
N ASN A 139 31.79 -17.74 7.13
CA ASN A 139 32.00 -16.32 7.43
C ASN A 139 31.67 -15.41 6.23
N ALA A 140 31.97 -15.84 5.01
CA ALA A 140 31.60 -15.10 3.80
C ALA A 140 30.07 -15.04 3.58
N ASP A 141 29.35 -16.14 3.85
CA ASP A 141 27.89 -16.16 3.73
C ASP A 141 27.20 -15.36 4.84
N ILE A 142 27.72 -15.38 6.08
CA ILE A 142 27.22 -14.56 7.20
C ILE A 142 27.41 -13.07 6.91
N ASN A 143 28.54 -12.67 6.32
CA ASN A 143 28.76 -11.30 5.87
C ASN A 143 27.81 -10.92 4.70
N GLY A 144 27.59 -11.83 3.74
CA GLY A 144 26.61 -11.63 2.68
C GLY A 144 25.16 -11.51 3.18
N TYR A 145 24.80 -12.29 4.20
CA TYR A 145 23.53 -12.25 4.91
C TYR A 145 23.35 -10.90 5.60
N LYS A 146 24.33 -10.49 6.43
CA LYS A 146 24.36 -9.19 7.11
C LYS A 146 24.10 -8.05 6.13
N ASN A 147 24.88 -7.98 5.04
CA ASN A 147 24.78 -6.91 4.06
C ASN A 147 23.40 -6.87 3.36
N ARG A 148 22.76 -8.03 3.13
CA ARG A 148 21.39 -8.05 2.58
C ARG A 148 20.34 -7.60 3.60
N VAL A 149 20.52 -7.96 4.87
CA VAL A 149 19.63 -7.56 5.98
C VAL A 149 19.71 -6.04 6.23
N GLU A 150 20.92 -5.49 6.34
CA GLU A 150 21.13 -4.04 6.50
C GLU A 150 20.55 -3.25 5.31
N LYS A 151 20.72 -3.75 4.09
CA LYS A 151 20.09 -3.17 2.89
C LYS A 151 18.57 -3.24 2.94
N LEU A 152 17.98 -4.36 3.35
CA LEU A 152 16.52 -4.54 3.43
C LEU A 152 15.88 -3.61 4.47
N GLU A 153 16.49 -3.45 5.65
CA GLU A 153 15.99 -2.53 6.67
C GLU A 153 16.08 -1.07 6.18
N ALA A 154 17.18 -0.68 5.50
CA ALA A 154 17.30 0.63 4.89
C ALA A 154 16.24 0.88 3.78
N GLU A 155 16.02 -0.10 2.89
CA GLU A 155 14.97 -0.07 1.87
C GLU A 155 13.58 0.10 2.53
N LYS A 156 13.28 -0.64 3.59
CA LYS A 156 12.00 -0.59 4.32
C LYS A 156 11.81 0.71 5.12
N VAL A 157 12.86 1.30 5.69
CA VAL A 157 12.80 2.62 6.34
C VAL A 157 12.51 3.71 5.30
N ALA A 158 13.19 3.68 4.15
CA ALA A 158 12.94 4.61 3.05
C ALA A 158 11.50 4.51 2.52
N LEU A 159 11.04 3.30 2.18
CA LEU A 159 9.67 3.05 1.71
C LEU A 159 8.61 3.42 2.75
N THR A 160 8.88 3.26 4.05
CA THR A 160 7.95 3.69 5.11
C THR A 160 7.85 5.21 5.17
N LYS A 161 8.97 5.94 5.03
CA LYS A 161 8.99 7.41 4.97
C LYS A 161 8.25 7.92 3.73
N GLU A 162 8.54 7.36 2.56
CA GLU A 162 7.90 7.71 1.29
C GLU A 162 6.39 7.45 1.32
N LYS A 163 5.97 6.26 1.78
CA LYS A 163 4.55 5.92 1.99
C LYS A 163 3.83 6.93 2.89
N ASN A 164 4.48 7.37 3.97
CA ASN A 164 3.88 8.35 4.89
C ASN A 164 3.73 9.74 4.23
N ILE A 165 4.70 10.18 3.42
CA ILE A 165 4.62 11.41 2.63
C ILE A 165 3.47 11.32 1.62
N VAL A 166 3.41 10.25 0.81
CA VAL A 166 2.35 10.02 -0.19
C VAL A 166 0.96 9.96 0.46
N ILE A 167 0.82 9.39 1.65
CA ILE A 167 -0.45 9.41 2.40
C ILE A 167 -0.82 10.84 2.86
N GLN A 168 0.14 11.64 3.34
CA GLN A 168 -0.10 13.03 3.73
C GLN A 168 -0.50 13.89 2.53
N GLU A 169 0.22 13.80 1.41
CA GLU A 169 -0.07 14.51 0.16
C GLU A 169 -1.44 14.12 -0.40
N ARG A 170 -1.74 12.81 -0.49
CA ARG A 170 -3.05 12.33 -0.96
C ARG A 170 -4.19 12.81 -0.05
N ASN A 171 -4.01 12.81 1.26
CA ASN A 171 -5.02 13.31 2.19
C ASN A 171 -5.23 14.83 2.08
N LYS A 172 -4.16 15.59 1.81
CA LYS A 172 -4.26 17.03 1.49
C LYS A 172 -5.03 17.24 0.18
N VAL A 173 -4.65 16.57 -0.90
CA VAL A 173 -5.30 16.70 -2.21
C VAL A 173 -6.80 16.36 -2.15
N LEU A 174 -7.19 15.33 -1.39
CA LEU A 174 -8.61 15.00 -1.19
C LEU A 174 -9.37 16.11 -0.44
N LYS A 175 -8.76 16.73 0.58
CA LYS A 175 -9.37 17.86 1.30
C LYS A 175 -9.47 19.12 0.42
N ASP A 176 -8.43 19.42 -0.33
CA ASP A 176 -8.39 20.57 -1.22
C ASP A 176 -9.42 20.40 -2.37
N LEU A 177 -9.61 19.17 -2.88
CA LEU A 177 -10.64 18.82 -3.87
C LEU A 177 -12.07 18.95 -3.30
N ASP A 178 -12.34 18.43 -2.11
CA ASP A 178 -13.64 18.59 -1.45
C ASP A 178 -13.96 20.07 -1.21
N SER A 179 -12.99 20.84 -0.70
CA SER A 179 -13.15 22.28 -0.52
C SER A 179 -13.37 23.01 -1.84
N ALA A 180 -12.72 22.60 -2.93
CA ALA A 180 -12.93 23.17 -4.26
C ALA A 180 -14.33 22.88 -4.79
N ASN A 181 -14.80 21.63 -4.69
CA ASN A 181 -16.14 21.23 -5.11
C ASN A 181 -17.23 21.98 -4.35
N ASN A 182 -17.09 22.13 -3.03
CA ASN A 182 -18.01 22.91 -2.20
C ASN A 182 -18.04 24.40 -2.61
N VAL A 183 -16.88 25.01 -2.91
CA VAL A 183 -16.79 26.40 -3.40
C VAL A 183 -17.35 26.55 -4.82
N ILE A 184 -17.20 25.55 -5.69
CA ILE A 184 -17.80 25.53 -7.03
C ILE A 184 -19.32 25.47 -6.91
N ALA A 185 -19.88 24.52 -6.17
CA ALA A 185 -21.33 24.38 -5.99
C ALA A 185 -21.96 25.64 -5.36
N GLN A 186 -21.28 26.27 -4.39
CA GLN A 186 -21.72 27.57 -3.85
C GLN A 186 -21.72 28.68 -4.91
N LYS A 187 -20.66 28.79 -5.72
CA LYS A 187 -20.58 29.78 -6.80
C LYS A 187 -21.61 29.53 -7.90
N GLU A 188 -21.87 28.29 -8.28
CA GLU A 188 -22.88 27.93 -9.27
C GLU A 188 -24.28 28.36 -8.79
N ASN A 189 -24.65 28.07 -7.54
CA ASN A 189 -25.91 28.55 -6.96
C ASN A 189 -26.01 30.08 -6.92
N VAL A 190 -24.92 30.79 -6.56
CA VAL A 190 -24.89 32.26 -6.55
C VAL A 190 -25.00 32.84 -7.97
N ILE A 191 -24.31 32.25 -8.96
CA ILE A 191 -24.36 32.67 -10.37
C ILE A 191 -25.75 32.40 -10.97
N ASP A 192 -26.34 31.24 -10.71
CA ASP A 192 -27.68 30.87 -11.17
C ASP A 192 -28.74 31.88 -10.67
N VAL A 193 -28.79 32.12 -9.35
CA VAL A 193 -29.69 33.11 -8.76
C VAL A 193 -29.41 34.51 -9.32
N ALA A 194 -28.15 34.95 -9.36
CA ALA A 194 -27.78 36.27 -9.88
C ALA A 194 -27.97 36.41 -11.41
N SER A 195 -28.08 35.32 -12.17
CA SER A 195 -28.37 35.31 -13.62
C SER A 195 -29.87 35.40 -13.93
N THR A 196 -30.73 35.28 -12.91
CA THR A 196 -32.17 35.52 -13.02
C THR A 196 -32.41 36.96 -13.50
N LEU A 197 -33.23 37.13 -14.53
CA LEU A 197 -33.56 38.46 -15.04
C LEU A 197 -34.48 39.22 -14.05
N SER A 198 -34.64 40.53 -14.27
CA SER A 198 -35.69 41.33 -13.63
C SER A 198 -36.57 41.96 -14.71
N ALA A 199 -37.84 42.17 -14.41
CA ALA A 199 -38.80 42.81 -15.32
C ALA A 199 -39.42 44.04 -14.68
N SER A 200 -39.44 45.15 -15.42
CA SER A 200 -40.00 46.44 -14.99
C SER A 200 -40.82 47.10 -16.11
N ASN A 201 -41.27 48.34 -15.90
CA ASN A 201 -42.00 49.16 -16.89
C ASN A 201 -43.25 48.46 -17.49
N PHE A 202 -44.00 47.73 -16.66
CA PHE A 202 -45.22 47.01 -17.05
C PHE A 202 -46.31 47.95 -17.62
N SER A 203 -46.61 47.79 -18.90
CA SER A 203 -47.73 48.39 -19.61
C SER A 203 -48.68 47.30 -20.08
N ILE A 204 -49.81 47.13 -19.38
CA ILE A 204 -50.84 46.16 -19.72
C ILE A 204 -52.06 46.92 -20.23
N GLN A 205 -52.44 46.72 -21.50
CA GLN A 205 -53.47 47.48 -22.21
C GLN A 205 -54.60 46.56 -22.72
N GLY A 206 -55.85 46.93 -22.48
CA GLY A 206 -56.99 46.27 -23.12
C GLY A 206 -57.19 46.83 -24.53
N ILE A 207 -57.11 46.00 -25.56
CA ILE A 207 -57.22 46.40 -26.97
C ILE A 207 -58.58 45.95 -27.53
N ASN A 208 -59.33 46.90 -28.11
CA ASN A 208 -60.47 46.63 -28.98
C ASN A 208 -59.98 46.49 -30.43
N GLU A 209 -60.30 45.38 -31.07
CA GLU A 209 -59.90 45.04 -32.44
C GLU A 209 -61.12 45.22 -33.36
N LYS A 210 -61.22 46.38 -34.02
CA LYS A 210 -62.37 46.69 -34.87
C LYS A 210 -62.40 45.84 -36.14
N SER A 211 -63.60 45.67 -36.69
CA SER A 211 -63.83 44.95 -37.96
C SER A 211 -63.09 45.50 -39.19
N ASN A 212 -62.47 46.68 -39.09
CA ASN A 212 -61.59 47.27 -40.11
C ASN A 212 -60.09 47.20 -39.73
N GLY A 213 -59.70 46.28 -38.84
CA GLY A 213 -58.33 46.08 -38.37
C GLY A 213 -57.77 47.18 -37.46
N LYS A 214 -58.56 48.22 -37.15
CA LYS A 214 -58.09 49.33 -36.30
C LYS A 214 -58.19 48.96 -34.82
N GLU A 215 -57.04 48.72 -34.21
CA GLU A 215 -56.89 48.63 -32.77
C GLU A 215 -57.22 49.96 -32.08
N LYS A 216 -57.86 49.90 -30.90
CA LYS A 216 -57.99 51.03 -29.97
C LYS A 216 -57.93 50.55 -28.52
N GLU A 217 -57.16 51.22 -27.66
CA GLU A 217 -57.19 50.95 -26.22
C GLU A 217 -58.59 51.20 -25.61
N THR A 218 -59.00 50.32 -24.70
CA THR A 218 -60.26 50.38 -23.96
C THR A 218 -60.09 49.80 -22.55
N ASN A 219 -60.77 50.42 -21.60
CA ASN A 219 -60.91 49.89 -20.23
C ASN A 219 -62.25 49.17 -20.01
N VAL A 220 -63.14 49.14 -21.00
CA VAL A 220 -64.44 48.46 -20.89
C VAL A 220 -64.26 46.98 -21.18
N ALA A 221 -64.47 46.11 -20.19
CA ALA A 221 -64.23 44.66 -20.28
C ALA A 221 -64.88 44.00 -21.52
N LYS A 222 -66.18 44.27 -21.75
CA LYS A 222 -66.96 43.79 -22.91
C LYS A 222 -66.47 44.33 -24.28
N ARG A 223 -65.49 45.24 -24.32
CA ARG A 223 -64.86 45.76 -25.55
C ARG A 223 -63.41 45.32 -25.71
N VAL A 224 -62.83 44.60 -24.75
CA VAL A 224 -61.46 44.06 -24.89
C VAL A 224 -61.54 42.80 -25.72
N ASP A 225 -60.81 42.77 -26.83
CA ASP A 225 -60.65 41.61 -27.70
C ASP A 225 -59.32 40.90 -27.42
N LYS A 226 -58.31 41.61 -26.89
CA LYS A 226 -57.03 41.07 -26.40
C LYS A 226 -56.36 41.98 -25.36
N LEU A 227 -55.53 41.42 -24.49
CA LEU A 227 -54.62 42.16 -23.62
C LEU A 227 -53.24 42.26 -24.29
N ARG A 228 -52.77 43.48 -24.55
CA ARG A 228 -51.36 43.73 -24.90
C ARG A 228 -50.57 43.94 -23.62
N ILE A 229 -49.61 43.07 -23.34
CA ILE A 229 -48.74 43.11 -22.17
C ILE A 229 -47.33 43.43 -22.65
N SER A 230 -46.81 44.59 -22.26
CA SER A 230 -45.43 45.01 -22.54
C SER A 230 -44.67 45.24 -21.23
N PHE A 231 -43.39 44.91 -21.20
CA PHE A 231 -42.49 45.12 -20.06
C PHE A 231 -41.03 45.14 -20.53
N ASP A 232 -40.16 45.80 -19.77
CA ASP A 232 -38.72 45.77 -20.00
C ASP A 232 -38.08 44.64 -19.20
N LEU A 233 -37.30 43.78 -19.87
CA LEU A 233 -36.28 42.97 -19.19
C LEU A 233 -35.07 43.87 -18.93
N ASP A 234 -34.69 43.99 -17.66
CA ASP A 234 -33.65 44.92 -17.22
C ASP A 234 -32.21 44.45 -17.54
N GLU A 235 -31.25 45.35 -17.37
CA GLU A 235 -29.84 45.01 -17.52
C GLU A 235 -29.36 44.09 -16.40
N ASN A 236 -28.93 42.88 -16.77
CA ASN A 236 -28.27 41.95 -15.88
C ASN A 236 -26.89 41.63 -16.48
N ARG A 237 -25.84 41.90 -15.70
CA ARG A 237 -24.42 41.74 -16.11
C ARG A 237 -23.89 40.33 -15.82
N VAL A 238 -24.62 39.51 -15.06
CA VAL A 238 -24.32 38.09 -14.78
C VAL A 238 -25.05 37.17 -15.76
N ALA A 239 -26.27 37.54 -16.18
CA ALA A 239 -27.05 36.80 -17.17
C ALA A 239 -26.35 36.78 -18.55
N GLN A 240 -25.79 35.63 -18.92
CA GLN A 240 -25.16 35.43 -20.23
C GLN A 240 -26.16 35.63 -21.37
N SER A 241 -25.70 36.21 -22.48
CA SER A 241 -26.47 36.36 -23.73
C SER A 241 -26.94 35.01 -24.28
N GLY A 242 -28.02 35.04 -25.07
CA GLY A 242 -28.63 33.86 -25.69
C GLY A 242 -30.10 33.69 -25.31
N ILE A 243 -30.74 32.62 -25.78
CA ILE A 243 -32.16 32.35 -25.56
C ILE A 243 -32.45 32.15 -24.07
N LYS A 244 -33.49 32.82 -23.56
CA LYS A 244 -34.06 32.66 -22.21
C LYS A 244 -35.56 32.39 -22.30
N ASP A 245 -36.02 31.43 -21.51
CA ASP A 245 -37.44 31.21 -21.28
C ASP A 245 -38.00 32.28 -20.32
N ILE A 246 -39.05 32.97 -20.76
CA ILE A 246 -39.87 33.88 -19.95
C ILE A 246 -41.29 33.33 -19.92
N TYR A 247 -41.78 33.00 -18.72
CA TYR A 247 -43.14 32.50 -18.53
C TYR A 247 -44.05 33.64 -18.04
N VAL A 248 -45.15 33.90 -18.73
CA VAL A 248 -46.16 34.88 -18.31
C VAL A 248 -47.38 34.15 -17.78
N CYS A 249 -47.73 34.45 -16.53
CA CYS A 249 -48.90 33.92 -15.84
C CYS A 249 -49.94 35.04 -15.72
N ILE A 250 -51.15 34.84 -16.24
CA ILE A 250 -52.25 35.80 -16.11
C ILE A 250 -53.31 35.20 -15.19
N THR A 251 -53.62 35.89 -14.08
CA THR A 251 -54.72 35.56 -13.18
C THR A 251 -55.92 36.47 -13.49
N ALA A 252 -57.09 35.87 -13.67
CA ALA A 252 -58.34 36.58 -13.91
C ALA A 252 -58.96 37.14 -12.60
N PRO A 253 -59.95 38.06 -12.68
CA PRO A 253 -60.56 38.68 -11.50
C PRO A 253 -61.31 37.72 -10.55
N ASP A 254 -61.55 36.48 -10.96
CA ASP A 254 -62.13 35.42 -10.12
C ASP A 254 -61.07 34.53 -9.45
N GLY A 255 -59.79 34.92 -9.53
CA GLY A 255 -58.65 34.22 -8.94
C GLY A 255 -58.10 33.06 -9.75
N LYS A 256 -58.67 32.73 -10.92
CA LYS A 256 -58.19 31.61 -11.75
C LYS A 256 -57.04 32.02 -12.66
N GLU A 257 -56.05 31.13 -12.81
CA GLU A 257 -55.03 31.25 -13.85
C GLU A 257 -55.66 31.02 -15.23
N LEU A 258 -55.34 31.88 -16.20
CA LEU A 258 -55.74 31.71 -17.60
C LEU A 258 -54.83 30.67 -18.25
N THR A 259 -55.34 29.46 -18.47
CA THR A 259 -54.60 28.34 -19.05
C THR A 259 -55.39 27.71 -20.18
N GLU A 260 -54.88 27.81 -21.41
CA GLU A 260 -55.43 27.24 -22.63
C GLU A 260 -54.28 26.58 -23.41
N GLU A 261 -54.10 25.25 -23.29
CA GLU A 261 -52.96 24.54 -23.89
C GLU A 261 -52.85 24.77 -25.42
N LYS A 262 -54.00 24.89 -26.09
CA LYS A 262 -54.11 25.20 -27.53
C LYS A 262 -53.60 26.60 -27.92
N LEU A 263 -53.42 27.49 -26.95
CA LEU A 263 -52.90 28.85 -27.12
C LEU A 263 -51.46 28.99 -26.59
N GLY A 264 -50.80 27.88 -26.26
CA GLY A 264 -49.42 27.87 -25.78
C GLY A 264 -49.27 28.05 -24.27
N SER A 265 -50.32 27.77 -23.48
CA SER A 265 -50.20 27.61 -22.03
C SER A 265 -49.56 26.25 -21.66
N GLY A 266 -49.01 26.15 -20.45
CA GLY A 266 -48.36 24.93 -19.97
C GLY A 266 -48.00 25.02 -18.49
N LYS A 267 -47.02 24.20 -18.06
CA LYS A 267 -46.54 24.13 -16.67
C LYS A 267 -45.04 24.32 -16.59
N PHE A 268 -44.59 24.97 -15.52
CA PHE A 268 -43.17 25.12 -15.18
C PHE A 268 -42.95 24.86 -13.69
N SER A 269 -41.74 24.46 -13.32
CA SER A 269 -41.33 24.36 -11.92
C SER A 269 -40.76 25.69 -11.45
N THR A 270 -41.23 26.19 -10.32
CA THR A 270 -40.65 27.36 -9.65
C THR A 270 -39.54 26.93 -8.68
N ARG A 271 -38.73 27.87 -8.20
CA ARG A 271 -37.49 27.55 -7.43
C ARG A 271 -37.75 26.84 -6.09
N ASN A 272 -38.94 26.98 -5.51
CA ASN A 272 -39.35 26.28 -4.27
C ASN A 272 -39.83 24.83 -4.53
N GLY A 273 -39.91 24.38 -5.78
CA GLY A 273 -40.44 23.06 -6.18
C GLY A 273 -41.95 23.04 -6.51
N GLU A 274 -42.65 24.17 -6.42
CA GLU A 274 -44.06 24.32 -6.77
C GLU A 274 -44.23 24.36 -8.30
N ILE A 275 -45.10 23.48 -8.82
CA ILE A 275 -45.47 23.44 -10.23
C ILE A 275 -46.59 24.45 -10.47
N LYS A 276 -46.27 25.53 -11.19
CA LYS A 276 -47.22 26.59 -11.55
C LYS A 276 -47.58 26.52 -13.04
N ASN A 277 -48.80 26.94 -13.39
CA ASN A 277 -49.20 27.03 -14.79
C ASN A 277 -48.77 28.39 -15.36
N TYR A 278 -48.37 28.41 -16.63
CA TYR A 278 -48.13 29.65 -17.38
C TYR A 278 -49.18 29.81 -18.48
N THR A 279 -49.59 31.05 -18.72
CA THR A 279 -50.53 31.41 -19.79
C THR A 279 -49.83 31.40 -21.16
N GLN A 280 -48.60 31.90 -21.22
CA GLN A 280 -47.76 31.89 -22.42
C GLN A 280 -46.27 31.81 -22.06
N LYS A 281 -45.47 31.10 -22.90
CA LYS A 281 -44.00 31.07 -22.85
C LYS A 281 -43.44 31.94 -23.98
N ILE A 282 -42.39 32.71 -23.71
CA ILE A 282 -41.69 33.57 -24.67
C ILE A 282 -40.20 33.22 -24.63
N ASP A 283 -39.61 33.02 -25.81
CA ASP A 283 -38.20 32.64 -25.95
C ASP A 283 -37.42 33.86 -26.45
N VAL A 284 -36.83 34.62 -25.52
CA VAL A 284 -36.14 35.87 -25.83
C VAL A 284 -34.64 35.64 -26.04
N ASN A 285 -34.09 36.11 -27.15
CA ASN A 285 -32.63 36.19 -27.30
C ASN A 285 -32.10 37.38 -26.48
N TYR A 286 -31.70 37.10 -25.24
CA TYR A 286 -31.19 38.11 -24.31
C TYR A 286 -29.77 38.54 -24.68
N VAL A 287 -29.42 39.80 -24.41
CA VAL A 287 -28.08 40.36 -24.58
C VAL A 287 -27.58 40.88 -23.24
N GLN A 288 -26.54 40.24 -22.70
CA GLN A 288 -25.93 40.54 -21.41
C GLN A 288 -25.68 42.04 -21.22
N GLY A 289 -26.14 42.58 -20.10
CA GLY A 289 -25.99 43.99 -19.75
C GLY A 289 -26.73 44.97 -20.67
N LYS A 290 -27.84 44.55 -21.30
CA LYS A 290 -28.76 45.45 -22.02
C LYS A 290 -30.19 45.26 -21.55
N ARG A 291 -30.92 46.38 -21.42
CA ARG A 291 -32.38 46.36 -21.29
C ARG A 291 -33.02 45.99 -22.63
N GLN A 292 -34.07 45.16 -22.61
CA GLN A 292 -34.82 44.74 -23.79
C GLN A 292 -36.33 44.75 -23.52
N THR A 293 -37.07 45.58 -24.23
CA THR A 293 -38.54 45.60 -24.16
C THR A 293 -39.14 44.37 -24.84
N LEU A 294 -40.02 43.67 -24.14
CA LEU A 294 -40.90 42.63 -24.68
C LEU A 294 -42.33 43.12 -24.77
N SER A 295 -43.09 42.57 -25.71
CA SER A 295 -44.54 42.77 -25.80
C SER A 295 -45.21 41.52 -26.36
N ILE A 296 -46.31 41.10 -25.74
CA ILE A 296 -47.17 39.99 -26.18
C ILE A 296 -48.64 40.43 -26.25
N ASP A 297 -49.41 39.76 -27.10
CA ASP A 297 -50.86 39.92 -27.23
C ASP A 297 -51.55 38.63 -26.77
N TRP A 298 -52.23 38.67 -25.62
CA TRP A 298 -53.05 37.56 -25.12
C TRP A 298 -54.51 37.70 -25.54
N LYS A 299 -55.04 36.69 -26.25
CA LYS A 299 -56.42 36.61 -26.71
C LYS A 299 -57.07 35.32 -26.23
N GLN A 300 -58.06 35.43 -25.35
CA GLN A 300 -58.82 34.29 -24.81
C GLN A 300 -60.08 33.99 -25.66
N ASN A 301 -60.58 32.76 -25.59
CA ASN A 301 -61.75 32.29 -26.36
C ASN A 301 -63.11 32.87 -25.87
N THR A 302 -63.11 33.63 -24.78
CA THR A 302 -64.31 34.17 -24.11
C THR A 302 -64.16 35.67 -23.84
N ASN A 303 -65.28 36.37 -23.59
CA ASN A 303 -65.24 37.79 -23.23
C ASN A 303 -64.47 38.03 -21.93
N PHE A 304 -63.71 39.13 -21.85
CA PHE A 304 -63.04 39.53 -20.61
C PHE A 304 -64.06 39.97 -19.53
N SER A 305 -63.74 39.62 -18.29
CA SER A 305 -64.53 39.94 -17.09
C SER A 305 -64.24 41.35 -16.57
N ILE A 306 -65.13 41.84 -15.70
CA ILE A 306 -64.92 43.09 -14.94
C ILE A 306 -64.08 42.76 -13.70
N GLY A 307 -63.12 43.63 -13.37
CA GLY A 307 -62.21 43.51 -12.24
C GLY A 307 -60.75 43.49 -12.67
N ASP A 308 -59.88 43.07 -11.75
CA ASP A 308 -58.43 43.21 -11.90
C ASP A 308 -57.79 41.92 -12.44
N TYR A 309 -57.14 42.04 -13.59
CA TYR A 309 -56.28 40.99 -14.14
C TYR A 309 -54.86 41.17 -13.61
N LYS A 310 -54.33 40.18 -12.90
CA LYS A 310 -52.93 40.17 -12.44
C LYS A 310 -52.06 39.47 -13.48
N ILE A 311 -50.93 40.09 -13.81
CA ILE A 311 -49.90 39.53 -14.69
C ILE A 311 -48.65 39.34 -13.84
N GLU A 312 -48.13 38.12 -13.78
CA GLU A 312 -46.85 37.79 -13.14
C GLU A 312 -45.90 37.19 -14.18
N VAL A 313 -44.65 37.65 -14.21
CA VAL A 313 -43.63 37.19 -15.16
C VAL A 313 -42.54 36.43 -14.40
N TYR A 314 -42.12 35.28 -14.94
CA TYR A 314 -41.17 34.37 -14.32
C TYR A 314 -40.00 34.01 -15.25
N ASN A 315 -38.82 33.84 -14.68
CA ASN A 315 -37.61 33.33 -15.32
C ASN A 315 -36.75 32.60 -14.25
N ASN A 316 -35.98 31.58 -14.65
CA ASN A 316 -35.16 30.72 -13.76
C ASN A 316 -35.92 30.19 -12.50
N GLY A 317 -37.24 29.99 -12.62
CA GLY A 317 -38.12 29.55 -11.54
C GLY A 317 -38.51 30.63 -10.52
N PHE A 318 -38.06 31.87 -10.66
CA PHE A 318 -38.42 33.01 -9.82
C PHE A 318 -39.43 33.93 -10.50
N LYS A 319 -40.25 34.64 -9.72
CA LYS A 319 -41.03 35.78 -10.25
C LYS A 319 -40.11 36.99 -10.39
N ILE A 320 -40.02 37.52 -11.60
CA ILE A 320 -39.09 38.59 -11.97
C ILE A 320 -39.75 39.97 -12.06
N GLY A 321 -41.09 40.01 -12.10
CA GLY A 321 -41.89 41.22 -12.07
C GLY A 321 -43.40 40.91 -12.09
N GLU A 322 -44.23 41.91 -11.79
CA GLU A 322 -45.69 41.81 -11.89
C GLU A 322 -46.34 43.16 -12.25
N GLY A 323 -47.57 43.09 -12.77
CA GLY A 323 -48.42 44.24 -13.04
C GLY A 323 -49.90 43.88 -12.98
N VAL A 324 -50.78 44.87 -12.93
CA VAL A 324 -52.24 44.68 -12.82
C VAL A 324 -52.97 45.57 -13.81
N ARG A 325 -54.03 45.06 -14.45
CA ARG A 325 -54.95 45.86 -15.27
C ARG A 325 -56.39 45.67 -14.84
N SER A 326 -56.98 46.75 -14.34
CA SER A 326 -58.41 46.81 -14.00
C SER A 326 -59.26 47.03 -15.25
N LEU A 327 -60.19 46.11 -15.52
CA LEU A 327 -61.20 46.24 -16.58
C LEU A 327 -62.56 46.58 -15.96
N LYS A 328 -63.21 47.62 -16.47
CA LYS A 328 -64.41 48.23 -15.89
C LYS A 328 -65.68 47.85 -16.65
N LYS A 329 -66.83 47.98 -15.98
CA LYS A 329 -68.15 47.93 -16.61
C LYS A 329 -68.31 49.12 -17.56
N GLY A 330 -68.79 48.89 -18.78
CA GLY A 330 -69.11 49.98 -19.71
C GLY A 330 -70.42 50.67 -19.33
N GLY A 331 -70.40 52.00 -19.27
CA GLY A 331 -71.60 52.85 -19.11
C GLY A 331 -71.87 53.70 -20.35
N LEU A 332 -73.01 54.40 -20.33
CA LEU A 332 -73.32 55.49 -21.27
C LEU A 332 -72.67 56.83 -20.89
N PHE A 333 -72.07 56.91 -19.69
CA PHE A 333 -71.49 58.11 -19.09
C PHE A 333 -70.11 57.83 -18.45
N SER A 334 -69.30 56.99 -19.11
CA SER A 334 -67.96 56.54 -18.65
C SER A 334 -66.90 56.64 -19.75
#